data_AF-A0AAD1W1J5-F1
#
_entry.id   AF-A0AAD1W1J5-F1
#
_cell.length_a   1.000
_cell.length_b   1.000
_cell.length_c   1.000
_cell.angle_alpha   90.00
_cell.angle_beta   90.00
_cell.angle_gamma   90.00
#
_symmetry.space_group_name_H-M   'P 1'
#
loop_
_entity.id
_entity.type
_entity.pdbx_description
1 polymer ?
#
loop_
_entity_poly.entity_id
_entity_poly.type
_entity_poly.pdbx_seq_one_letter_code
_entity_poly.pdbx_strand_id
1 'polypeptide(L)'
;MPATSSGYFSLWDYFLISLIFVTLDQSRADKQLKFVLLVYRHGDRSPVHTYINDQHQESSWPDGFGQLTKIGIQQHYELGKYLRKRYSGFLNESYSRHEVYIRSSNVDRTIMSAQANLAGLFPPAGEQIWNPNLPWQPIPVHMVSPSEDKVYRAKIGYLMNQLKGKRQMIEVKRLIIQLFNGLTWKQRSCRRLLQHLEEFLKNISNASGLSIEELKADGIWTTYDALFCETIHNYTLPAWATAETMAKLSYLSEISLARIFGIHKQLEKSRLQGGVLLNTIIKNITSILSKPTSKRKMIMYSAHDTTIAALQTALNVSNGKQPPYASCHIFELYIDEIGQYSIEMYYRNDSTVNPYPLTLPGCDASCPLQKFIDLTSPVITEDWIKECGIVDKSSTQPRAHCQHSPELTVSTAQSSLSAQPRAHCQHSPELTVSTAQSSLSFSPELPLLSPSSLSAQSSLSSTADSLSAGKAPLSSTTQNSLSSTAQALHQHSAHCAQHSPELTQ
;
A
#
# COMPACT_ATOMS: atom_id res chain seq x y z
N MET A 1 10.13 -54.64 43.72
CA MET A 1 8.83 -54.27 43.12
C MET A 1 8.23 -53.19 43.98
N PRO A 2 8.03 -51.95 43.49
CA PRO A 2 7.40 -50.89 44.27
C PRO A 2 5.88 -51.03 44.21
N ALA A 3 5.23 -50.71 45.33
CA ALA A 3 3.79 -50.73 45.52
C ALA A 3 3.13 -49.60 44.72
N THR A 4 2.14 -49.95 43.89
CA THR A 4 1.25 -49.01 43.22
C THR A 4 0.11 -48.65 44.16
N SER A 5 0.10 -47.42 44.69
CA SER A 5 -1.07 -46.85 45.35
C SER A 5 -2.11 -46.46 44.30
N SER A 6 -3.24 -47.14 44.30
CA SER A 6 -4.43 -46.74 43.53
C SER A 6 -5.10 -45.56 44.25
N GLY A 7 -4.80 -44.34 43.81
CA GLY A 7 -5.50 -43.13 44.26
C GLY A 7 -6.93 -43.12 43.72
N TYR A 8 -7.91 -43.29 44.59
CA TYR A 8 -9.31 -43.04 44.27
C TYR A 8 -9.57 -41.53 44.40
N PHE A 9 -9.90 -40.87 43.30
CA PHE A 9 -10.41 -39.50 43.32
C PHE A 9 -11.79 -39.50 43.99
N SER A 10 -11.96 -38.66 45.01
CA SER A 10 -13.22 -38.50 45.72
C SER A 10 -14.20 -37.65 44.91
N LEU A 11 -15.50 -37.75 45.20
CA LEU A 11 -16.53 -36.89 44.59
C LEU A 11 -16.25 -35.39 44.77
N TRP A 12 -15.48 -35.01 45.79
CA TRP A 12 -15.02 -33.63 46.01
C TRP A 12 -13.96 -33.19 44.99
N ASP A 13 -13.12 -34.10 44.51
CA ASP A 13 -12.11 -33.81 43.50
C ASP A 13 -12.76 -33.55 42.13
N TYR A 14 -13.82 -34.30 41.80
CA TYR A 14 -14.63 -34.03 40.60
C TYR A 14 -15.41 -32.70 40.69
N PHE A 15 -15.89 -32.33 41.89
CA PHE A 15 -16.58 -31.06 42.11
C PHE A 15 -15.60 -29.87 42.00
N LEU A 16 -14.38 -29.98 42.56
CA LEU A 16 -13.31 -29.00 42.41
C LEU A 16 -12.85 -28.86 40.95
N ILE A 17 -12.66 -29.98 40.23
CA ILE A 17 -12.32 -29.97 38.81
C ILE A 17 -13.45 -29.33 37.99
N SER A 18 -14.72 -29.63 38.28
CA SER A 18 -15.87 -29.00 37.62
C SER A 18 -15.98 -27.51 37.94
N LEU A 19 -15.67 -27.09 39.17
CA LEU A 19 -15.66 -25.67 39.55
C LEU A 19 -14.49 -24.93 38.88
N ILE A 20 -13.34 -25.58 38.70
CA ILE A 20 -12.19 -25.07 37.92
C ILE A 20 -12.55 -24.97 36.42
N PHE A 21 -13.26 -25.94 35.84
CA PHE A 21 -13.74 -25.83 34.44
C PHE A 21 -14.82 -24.75 34.26
N VAL A 22 -15.71 -24.54 35.23
CA VAL A 22 -16.73 -23.47 35.19
C VAL A 22 -16.12 -22.08 35.42
N THR A 23 -15.04 -21.97 36.19
CA THR A 23 -14.32 -20.70 36.40
C THR A 23 -13.28 -20.40 35.32
N LEU A 24 -12.83 -21.41 34.54
CA LEU A 24 -11.96 -21.20 33.38
C LEU A 24 -12.72 -20.81 32.10
N ASP A 25 -14.04 -20.96 32.05
CA ASP A 25 -14.88 -20.50 30.93
C ASP A 25 -15.32 -19.04 31.08
N GLN A 26 -14.83 -18.34 32.11
CA GLN A 26 -15.23 -16.98 32.46
C GLN A 26 -14.07 -16.00 32.36
N SER A 27 -13.55 -15.77 31.13
CA SER A 27 -12.81 -14.54 30.78
C SER A 27 -12.58 -14.30 29.29
N ARG A 28 -13.39 -14.84 28.37
CA ARG A 28 -13.50 -14.20 27.06
C ARG A 28 -14.62 -13.18 27.16
N ALA A 29 -14.31 -12.00 27.69
CA ALA A 29 -15.23 -10.86 27.62
C ALA A 29 -15.78 -10.78 26.20
N ASP A 30 -17.11 -10.79 26.06
CA ASP A 30 -17.77 -10.87 24.76
C ASP A 30 -17.46 -9.57 24.01
N LYS A 31 -16.50 -9.62 23.08
CA LYS A 31 -16.10 -8.44 22.31
C LYS A 31 -17.04 -8.24 21.14
N GLN A 32 -17.58 -7.04 21.00
CA GLN A 32 -18.40 -6.66 19.86
C GLN A 32 -17.57 -5.95 18.79
N LEU A 33 -17.59 -6.48 17.56
CA LEU A 33 -17.00 -5.82 16.40
C LEU A 33 -17.76 -4.54 16.07
N LYS A 34 -17.05 -3.41 15.95
CA LYS A 34 -17.63 -2.09 15.66
C LYS A 34 -17.27 -1.56 14.29
N PHE A 35 -16.06 -1.83 13.80
CA PHE A 35 -15.59 -1.29 12.54
C PHE A 35 -14.48 -2.14 11.92
N VAL A 36 -14.44 -2.20 10.59
CA VAL A 36 -13.43 -2.93 9.82
C VAL A 36 -12.80 -2.01 8.79
N LEU A 37 -11.46 -2.04 8.69
CA LEU A 37 -10.73 -1.42 7.59
C LEU A 37 -9.88 -2.45 6.87
N LEU A 38 -10.05 -2.54 5.57
CA LEU A 38 -9.34 -3.49 4.70
C LEU A 38 -8.40 -2.74 3.77
N VAL A 39 -7.17 -3.24 3.61
CA VAL A 39 -6.22 -2.80 2.58
C VAL A 39 -5.76 -4.02 1.82
N TYR A 40 -6.07 -4.09 0.52
CA TYR A 40 -5.73 -5.27 -0.29
C TYR A 40 -4.99 -4.91 -1.57
N ARG A 41 -4.10 -5.82 -1.99
CA ARG A 41 -3.47 -5.80 -3.32
C ARG A 41 -4.53 -6.22 -4.34
N HIS A 42 -4.47 -5.65 -5.54
CA HIS A 42 -5.19 -6.18 -6.70
C HIS A 42 -4.89 -7.67 -6.96
N GLY A 43 -5.72 -8.29 -7.80
CA GLY A 43 -5.55 -9.68 -8.23
C GLY A 43 -4.41 -9.85 -9.23
N ASP A 44 -4.27 -11.09 -9.68
CA ASP A 44 -3.38 -11.47 -10.77
C ASP A 44 -3.56 -10.58 -12.02
N ARG A 45 -2.43 -10.26 -12.65
CA ARG A 45 -2.34 -9.31 -13.76
C ARG A 45 -1.27 -9.73 -14.76
N SER A 46 -1.31 -9.14 -15.94
CA SER A 46 -0.16 -9.15 -16.85
C SER A 46 1.03 -8.36 -16.27
N PRO A 47 2.27 -8.57 -16.76
CA PRO A 47 3.44 -7.79 -16.39
C PRO A 47 3.17 -6.29 -16.55
N VAL A 48 3.72 -5.43 -15.69
CA VAL A 48 3.58 -3.97 -15.89
C VAL A 48 4.50 -3.51 -17.03
N HIS A 49 5.68 -4.09 -17.11
CA HIS A 49 6.69 -3.96 -18.16
C HIS A 49 7.47 -5.28 -18.20
N THR A 50 8.33 -5.46 -19.21
CA THR A 50 9.24 -6.62 -19.28
C THR A 50 10.68 -6.20 -19.58
N TYR A 51 11.61 -7.16 -19.56
CA TYR A 51 13.01 -6.98 -19.90
C TYR A 51 13.23 -7.01 -21.44
N ILE A 52 14.35 -6.45 -21.90
CA ILE A 52 14.59 -6.16 -23.32
C ILE A 52 14.52 -7.41 -24.20
N ASN A 53 15.14 -8.50 -23.76
CA ASN A 53 15.23 -9.74 -24.53
C ASN A 53 14.05 -10.70 -24.29
N ASP A 54 12.99 -10.25 -23.63
CA ASP A 54 11.81 -11.08 -23.41
C ASP A 54 11.11 -11.41 -24.73
N GLN A 55 10.68 -12.66 -24.88
CA GLN A 55 9.93 -13.12 -26.04
C GLN A 55 8.46 -12.70 -25.95
N HIS A 56 7.93 -12.53 -24.73
CA HIS A 56 6.50 -12.28 -24.47
C HIS A 56 6.22 -10.79 -24.26
N GLN A 57 6.37 -10.03 -25.33
CA GLN A 57 6.09 -8.59 -25.36
C GLN A 57 4.59 -8.30 -25.15
N GLU A 58 4.23 -7.01 -25.03
CA GLU A 58 2.87 -6.55 -24.69
C GLU A 58 1.78 -7.19 -25.54
N SER A 59 2.03 -7.36 -26.84
CA SER A 59 1.09 -7.99 -27.80
C SER A 59 0.74 -9.44 -27.48
N SER A 60 1.52 -10.12 -26.65
CA SER A 60 1.24 -11.48 -26.19
C SER A 60 0.10 -11.50 -25.17
N TRP A 61 -0.10 -10.38 -24.46
CA TRP A 61 -1.09 -10.27 -23.39
C TRP A 61 -2.43 -9.74 -23.96
N PRO A 62 -3.57 -10.44 -23.76
CA PRO A 62 -4.84 -10.08 -24.41
C PRO A 62 -5.29 -8.64 -24.18
N ASP A 63 -5.06 -8.12 -22.97
CA ASP A 63 -5.44 -6.77 -22.56
C ASP A 63 -4.22 -5.83 -22.49
N GLY A 64 -3.05 -6.26 -22.97
CA GLY A 64 -1.78 -5.55 -22.83
C GLY A 64 -1.19 -5.61 -21.42
N PHE A 65 -0.20 -4.76 -21.15
CA PHE A 65 0.55 -4.78 -19.90
C PHE A 65 -0.20 -4.12 -18.72
N GLY A 66 0.04 -4.64 -17.52
CA GLY A 66 -0.46 -4.11 -16.25
C GLY A 66 -1.96 -4.28 -16.02
N GLN A 67 -2.65 -5.06 -16.83
CA GLN A 67 -4.09 -5.28 -16.77
C GLN A 67 -4.48 -6.48 -15.92
N LEU A 68 -5.63 -6.39 -15.25
CA LEU A 68 -6.15 -7.47 -14.39
C LEU A 68 -6.62 -8.63 -15.27
N THR A 69 -6.21 -9.85 -14.93
CA THR A 69 -6.57 -11.04 -15.70
C THR A 69 -7.87 -11.66 -15.18
N LYS A 70 -8.39 -12.65 -15.91
CA LYS A 70 -9.51 -13.49 -15.44
C LYS A 70 -9.19 -14.21 -14.11
N ILE A 71 -7.94 -14.62 -13.91
CA ILE A 71 -7.46 -15.20 -12.65
C ILE A 71 -7.58 -14.15 -11.53
N GLY A 72 -7.17 -12.91 -11.79
CA GLY A 72 -7.25 -11.81 -10.83
C GLY A 72 -8.67 -11.44 -10.44
N ILE A 73 -9.60 -11.46 -11.41
CA ILE A 73 -11.04 -11.29 -11.17
C ILE A 73 -11.54 -12.38 -10.22
N GLN A 74 -11.25 -13.66 -10.50
CA GLN A 74 -11.67 -14.77 -9.66
C GLN A 74 -11.09 -14.68 -8.23
N GLN A 75 -9.81 -14.34 -8.10
CA GLN A 75 -9.16 -14.16 -6.80
C GLN A 75 -9.87 -13.11 -5.94
N HIS A 76 -10.25 -11.97 -6.53
CA HIS A 76 -10.97 -10.93 -5.81
C HIS A 76 -12.41 -11.31 -5.50
N TYR A 77 -13.10 -11.98 -6.42
CA TYR A 77 -14.44 -12.52 -6.16
C TYR A 77 -14.44 -13.48 -4.97
N GLU A 78 -13.47 -14.40 -4.89
CA GLU A 78 -13.31 -15.30 -3.76
C GLU A 78 -12.89 -14.59 -2.46
N LEU A 79 -12.06 -13.54 -2.54
CA LEU A 79 -11.80 -12.69 -1.38
C LEU A 79 -13.08 -12.01 -0.90
N GLY A 80 -13.93 -11.51 -1.80
CA GLY A 80 -15.24 -10.95 -1.49
C GLY A 80 -16.15 -11.94 -0.77
N LYS A 81 -16.25 -13.17 -1.28
CA LYS A 81 -16.99 -14.26 -0.63
C LYS A 81 -16.44 -14.62 0.75
N TYR A 82 -15.11 -14.64 0.90
CA TYR A 82 -14.48 -14.84 2.20
C TYR A 82 -14.88 -13.75 3.19
N LEU A 83 -14.81 -12.47 2.78
CA LEU A 83 -15.18 -11.33 3.61
C LEU A 83 -16.67 -11.37 3.97
N ARG A 84 -17.53 -11.77 3.03
CA ARG A 84 -18.97 -11.99 3.28
C ARG A 84 -19.19 -13.01 4.39
N LYS A 85 -18.48 -14.13 4.34
CA LYS A 85 -18.55 -15.17 5.37
C LYS A 85 -17.99 -14.68 6.71
N ARG A 86 -16.81 -14.05 6.71
CA ARG A 86 -16.13 -13.55 7.91
C ARG A 86 -16.97 -12.53 8.67
N TYR A 87 -17.62 -11.62 7.94
CA TYR A 87 -18.41 -10.54 8.52
C TYR A 87 -19.92 -10.81 8.46
N SER A 88 -20.31 -12.09 8.34
CA SER A 88 -21.68 -12.52 8.52
C SER A 88 -22.16 -12.14 9.92
N GLY A 89 -23.33 -11.50 10.01
CA GLY A 89 -23.87 -10.97 11.28
C GLY A 89 -23.35 -9.59 11.66
N PHE A 90 -22.22 -9.13 11.11
CA PHE A 90 -21.77 -7.74 11.26
C PHE A 90 -22.30 -6.85 10.12
N LEU A 91 -22.17 -7.33 8.87
CA LEU A 91 -22.73 -6.69 7.68
C LEU A 91 -24.08 -7.30 7.33
N ASN A 92 -25.02 -6.45 6.91
CA ASN A 92 -26.31 -6.90 6.37
C ASN A 92 -26.14 -7.61 5.02
N GLU A 93 -27.15 -8.35 4.58
CA GLU A 93 -27.15 -9.00 3.26
C GLU A 93 -27.10 -7.98 2.11
N SER A 94 -27.94 -6.96 2.20
CA SER A 94 -27.99 -5.87 1.24
C SER A 94 -26.88 -4.85 1.48
N TYR A 95 -26.34 -4.30 0.39
CA TYR A 95 -25.37 -3.20 0.45
C TYR A 95 -26.04 -1.93 0.99
N SER A 96 -25.33 -1.17 1.83
CA SER A 96 -25.73 0.16 2.25
C SER A 96 -24.57 1.14 2.13
N ARG A 97 -24.78 2.23 1.37
CA ARG A 97 -23.79 3.32 1.20
C ARG A 97 -23.40 4.02 2.51
N HIS A 98 -24.25 3.93 3.54
CA HIS A 98 -23.96 4.49 4.85
C HIS A 98 -23.05 3.56 5.67
N GLU A 99 -23.13 2.25 5.45
CA GLU A 99 -22.35 1.24 6.18
C GLU A 99 -20.99 0.94 5.53
N VAL A 100 -20.87 1.03 4.20
CA VAL A 100 -19.66 0.59 3.48
C VAL A 100 -19.15 1.66 2.52
N TYR A 101 -17.84 1.88 2.53
CA TYR A 101 -17.15 2.77 1.60
C TYR A 101 -15.92 2.11 1.01
N ILE A 102 -15.76 2.31 -0.29
CA ILE A 102 -14.70 1.69 -1.07
C ILE A 102 -13.92 2.79 -1.77
N ARG A 103 -12.61 2.72 -1.64
CA ARG A 103 -11.68 3.58 -2.36
C ARG A 103 -10.62 2.73 -3.04
N SER A 104 -10.28 3.09 -4.27
CA SER A 104 -9.23 2.46 -5.05
C SER A 104 -8.18 3.50 -5.43
N SER A 105 -6.94 3.05 -5.67
CA SER A 105 -6.03 3.82 -6.49
C SER A 105 -6.60 3.97 -7.92
N ASN A 106 -6.23 5.04 -8.62
CA ASN A 106 -6.67 5.27 -10.00
C ASN A 106 -5.83 4.45 -10.99
N VAL A 107 -6.02 3.14 -10.99
CA VAL A 107 -5.39 2.17 -11.91
C VAL A 107 -6.41 1.07 -12.21
N ASP A 108 -6.62 0.71 -13.47
CA ASP A 108 -7.66 -0.23 -13.92
C ASP A 108 -7.69 -1.52 -13.08
N ARG A 109 -6.52 -2.15 -12.90
CA ARG A 109 -6.43 -3.40 -12.13
C ARG A 109 -6.87 -3.29 -10.67
N THR A 110 -6.74 -2.14 -10.01
CA THR A 110 -7.21 -1.96 -8.63
C THR A 110 -8.70 -1.65 -8.59
N ILE A 111 -9.21 -0.89 -9.56
CA ILE A 111 -10.64 -0.58 -9.69
C ILE A 111 -11.43 -1.85 -9.98
N MET A 112 -11.00 -2.63 -10.99
CA MET A 112 -11.63 -3.90 -11.37
C MET A 112 -11.54 -4.93 -10.25
N SER A 113 -10.44 -4.97 -9.50
CA SER A 113 -10.31 -5.84 -8.32
C SER A 113 -11.31 -5.48 -7.22
N ALA A 114 -11.55 -4.18 -6.98
CA ALA A 114 -12.55 -3.73 -6.02
C ALA A 114 -13.96 -4.14 -6.48
N GLN A 115 -14.29 -3.97 -7.76
CA GLN A 115 -15.58 -4.36 -8.33
C GLN A 115 -15.81 -5.88 -8.25
N ALA A 116 -14.82 -6.69 -8.60
CA ALA A 116 -14.89 -8.15 -8.49
C ALA A 116 -15.07 -8.60 -7.04
N ASN A 117 -14.36 -7.96 -6.09
CA ASN A 117 -14.52 -8.22 -4.67
C ASN A 117 -15.94 -7.89 -4.18
N LEU A 118 -16.47 -6.74 -4.59
CA LEU A 118 -17.83 -6.32 -4.24
C LEU A 118 -18.90 -7.24 -4.81
N ALA A 119 -18.69 -7.82 -6.00
CA ALA A 119 -19.58 -8.83 -6.56
C ALA A 119 -19.64 -10.11 -5.71
N GLY A 120 -18.54 -10.49 -5.04
CA GLY A 120 -18.51 -11.60 -4.10
C GLY A 120 -19.02 -11.24 -2.70
N LEU A 121 -18.85 -9.98 -2.29
CA LEU A 121 -19.23 -9.48 -0.96
C LEU A 121 -20.72 -9.12 -0.85
N PHE A 122 -21.31 -8.54 -1.90
CA PHE A 122 -22.69 -8.06 -1.93
C PHE A 122 -23.44 -8.53 -3.19
N PRO A 123 -23.63 -9.84 -3.38
CA PRO A 123 -24.60 -10.31 -4.36
C PRO A 123 -25.97 -9.67 -4.04
N PRO A 124 -26.74 -9.23 -5.05
CA PRO A 124 -28.02 -8.57 -4.82
C PRO A 124 -29.00 -9.50 -4.11
N ALA A 125 -29.67 -8.98 -3.09
CA ALA A 125 -30.65 -9.71 -2.28
C ALA A 125 -31.90 -8.85 -2.05
N GLY A 126 -33.07 -9.50 -1.98
CA GLY A 126 -34.36 -8.83 -1.80
C GLY A 126 -34.61 -7.77 -2.88
N GLU A 127 -34.98 -6.56 -2.45
CA GLU A 127 -35.28 -5.43 -3.34
C GLU A 127 -34.07 -4.92 -4.15
N GLN A 128 -32.84 -5.30 -3.80
CA GLN A 128 -31.65 -4.94 -4.58
C GLN A 128 -31.45 -5.82 -5.83
N ILE A 129 -32.27 -6.86 -6.01
CA ILE A 129 -32.30 -7.65 -7.25
C ILE A 129 -33.01 -6.84 -8.33
N TRP A 130 -32.22 -6.07 -9.09
CA TRP A 130 -32.72 -5.29 -10.22
C TRP A 130 -32.87 -6.14 -11.50
N ASN A 131 -32.14 -7.26 -11.59
CA ASN A 131 -32.20 -8.21 -12.71
C ASN A 131 -32.02 -9.65 -12.20
N PRO A 132 -33.02 -10.53 -12.31
CA PRO A 132 -32.95 -11.90 -11.79
C PRO A 132 -31.95 -12.80 -12.54
N ASN A 133 -31.60 -12.45 -13.78
CA ASN A 133 -30.66 -13.21 -14.61
C ASN A 133 -29.20 -12.74 -14.47
N LEU A 134 -28.96 -11.70 -13.66
CA LEU A 134 -27.63 -11.13 -13.44
C LEU A 134 -27.44 -10.86 -11.94
N PRO A 135 -26.86 -11.80 -11.17
CA PRO A 135 -26.67 -11.69 -9.72
C PRO A 135 -25.51 -10.72 -9.38
N TRP A 136 -25.62 -9.49 -9.84
CA TRP A 136 -24.67 -8.40 -9.66
C TRP A 136 -25.45 -7.09 -9.45
N GLN A 137 -24.87 -6.18 -8.67
CA GLN A 137 -25.38 -4.82 -8.50
C GLN A 137 -24.25 -3.80 -8.58
N PRO A 138 -24.51 -2.60 -9.11
CA PRO A 138 -23.51 -1.54 -9.14
C PRO A 138 -23.27 -1.00 -7.73
N ILE A 139 -22.01 -1.04 -7.28
CA ILE A 139 -21.57 -0.46 -6.01
C ILE A 139 -20.45 0.55 -6.30
N PRO A 140 -20.53 1.79 -5.77
CA PRO A 140 -19.56 2.83 -6.09
C PRO A 140 -18.17 2.51 -5.54
N VAL A 141 -17.16 2.60 -6.41
CA VAL A 141 -15.73 2.55 -6.08
C VAL A 141 -15.16 3.95 -6.28
N HIS A 142 -14.79 4.61 -5.19
CA HIS A 142 -14.26 5.97 -5.25
C HIS A 142 -12.79 5.96 -5.63
N MET A 143 -12.38 6.95 -6.41
CA MET A 143 -10.98 7.18 -6.77
C MET A 143 -10.60 8.59 -6.37
N VAL A 144 -9.32 8.80 -6.15
CA VAL A 144 -8.75 10.15 -6.01
C VAL A 144 -7.79 10.35 -7.17
N SER A 145 -7.73 11.57 -7.69
CA SER A 145 -6.80 11.87 -8.78
C SER A 145 -5.37 11.51 -8.37
N PRO A 146 -4.54 10.98 -9.28
CA PRO A 146 -3.15 10.66 -9.00
C PRO A 146 -2.36 11.75 -8.27
N SER A 147 -2.60 13.03 -8.60
CA SER A 147 -2.01 14.23 -7.99
C SER A 147 -2.37 14.44 -6.53
N GLU A 148 -3.53 13.96 -6.10
CA GLU A 148 -4.08 14.17 -4.76
C GLU A 148 -3.97 12.91 -3.89
N ASP A 149 -3.55 11.78 -4.48
CA ASP A 149 -3.53 10.47 -3.85
C ASP A 149 -2.33 10.27 -2.90
N LYS A 150 -2.30 11.04 -1.82
CA LYS A 150 -1.30 10.91 -0.74
C LYS A 150 -1.38 9.55 -0.03
N VAL A 151 -2.46 8.80 -0.20
CA VAL A 151 -2.70 7.53 0.49
C VAL A 151 -2.10 6.33 -0.26
N TYR A 152 -2.24 6.27 -1.59
CA TYR A 152 -1.67 5.18 -2.39
C TYR A 152 -0.36 5.56 -3.10
N ARG A 153 -0.07 6.87 -3.25
CA ARG A 153 1.12 7.39 -3.97
C ARG A 153 2.04 8.25 -3.11
N ALA A 154 2.03 8.13 -1.78
CA ALA A 154 3.10 8.65 -0.91
C ALA A 154 4.42 7.88 -1.10
N LYS A 155 4.89 7.77 -2.34
CA LYS A 155 6.27 7.45 -2.68
C LYS A 155 6.98 8.78 -2.88
N ILE A 156 8.12 8.95 -2.24
CA ILE A 156 8.98 10.13 -2.44
C ILE A 156 9.36 10.28 -3.93
N GLY A 157 9.38 9.19 -4.70
CA GLY A 157 9.53 9.23 -6.16
C GLY A 157 8.42 9.98 -6.91
N TYR A 158 7.17 9.99 -6.40
CA TYR A 158 6.07 10.73 -7.03
C TYR A 158 6.23 12.25 -6.88
N LEU A 159 6.77 12.70 -5.74
CA LEU A 159 7.14 14.10 -5.52
C LEU A 159 8.16 14.57 -6.56
N MET A 160 9.09 13.73 -7.00
CA MET A 160 10.04 14.09 -8.04
C MET A 160 9.36 14.43 -9.37
N ASN A 161 8.31 13.69 -9.73
CA ASN A 161 7.54 13.95 -10.95
C ASN A 161 6.72 15.24 -10.83
N GLN A 162 6.06 15.46 -9.68
CA GLN A 162 5.28 16.66 -9.40
C GLN A 162 6.11 17.96 -9.31
N LEU A 163 7.38 17.82 -8.92
CA LEU A 163 8.33 18.90 -8.79
C LEU A 163 9.28 19.02 -9.99
N LYS A 164 9.00 18.32 -11.10
CA LYS A 164 9.84 18.41 -12.30
C LYS A 164 10.00 19.88 -12.74
N GLY A 165 11.24 20.34 -12.86
CA GLY A 165 11.59 21.73 -13.20
C GLY A 165 11.43 22.76 -12.07
N LYS A 166 10.98 22.38 -10.86
CA LYS A 166 10.79 23.30 -9.73
C LYS A 166 12.01 23.35 -8.80
N ARG A 167 12.24 24.49 -8.14
CA ARG A 167 13.37 24.69 -7.22
C ARG A 167 13.34 23.72 -6.04
N GLN A 168 12.14 23.43 -5.52
CA GLN A 168 11.89 22.49 -4.42
C GLN A 168 12.34 21.05 -4.74
N MET A 169 12.62 20.74 -6.01
CA MET A 169 13.20 19.45 -6.38
C MET A 169 14.58 19.23 -5.75
N ILE A 170 15.36 20.28 -5.53
CA ILE A 170 16.72 20.14 -4.98
C ILE A 170 16.65 19.56 -3.57
N GLU A 171 15.75 20.07 -2.75
CA GLU A 171 15.50 19.62 -1.38
C GLU A 171 14.97 18.18 -1.37
N VAL A 172 13.98 17.86 -2.22
CA VAL A 172 13.46 16.48 -2.34
C VAL A 172 14.52 15.50 -2.85
N LYS A 173 15.36 15.91 -3.81
CA LYS A 173 16.49 15.09 -4.28
C LYS A 173 17.50 14.83 -3.16
N ARG A 174 17.84 15.84 -2.36
CA ARG A 174 18.71 15.67 -1.18
C ARG A 174 18.09 14.71 -0.17
N LEU A 175 16.79 14.81 0.09
CA LEU A 175 16.08 13.90 0.98
C LEU A 175 16.10 12.46 0.45
N ILE A 176 15.83 12.27 -0.85
CA ILE A 176 15.95 10.95 -1.50
C ILE A 176 17.37 10.42 -1.36
N ILE A 177 18.38 11.25 -1.61
CA ILE A 177 19.77 10.90 -1.39
C ILE A 177 20.01 10.51 0.07
N GLN A 178 19.48 11.22 1.06
CA GLN A 178 19.69 10.86 2.46
C GLN A 178 19.00 9.55 2.86
N LEU A 179 17.82 9.28 2.31
CA LEU A 179 17.03 8.07 2.62
C LEU A 179 17.47 6.86 1.77
N PHE A 180 18.01 7.10 0.58
CA PHE A 180 18.29 6.09 -0.45
C PHE A 180 19.73 6.11 -1.03
N ASN A 181 20.60 7.09 -0.81
CA ASN A 181 22.03 6.97 -1.18
C ASN A 181 22.83 6.08 -0.23
N GLY A 182 22.40 5.96 1.04
CA GLY A 182 22.83 4.85 1.90
C GLY A 182 22.52 3.48 1.29
N LEU A 183 21.65 3.45 0.28
CA LEU A 183 21.19 2.29 -0.48
C LEU A 183 21.72 2.26 -1.92
N THR A 184 22.78 3.01 -2.22
CA THR A 184 23.69 2.46 -3.22
C THR A 184 24.18 1.13 -2.64
N TRP A 185 24.26 0.12 -3.48
CA TRP A 185 24.95 -1.15 -3.29
C TRP A 185 26.37 -1.09 -2.65
N LYS A 186 26.83 0.12 -2.26
CA LYS A 186 28.03 0.46 -1.52
C LYS A 186 27.91 0.24 -0.01
N GLN A 187 26.72 0.08 0.58
CA GLN A 187 26.58 -0.26 2.01
C GLN A 187 27.27 -1.60 2.31
N ARG A 188 28.02 -1.74 3.41
CA ARG A 188 28.93 -2.88 3.64
C ARG A 188 28.25 -4.25 3.56
N SER A 189 27.04 -4.36 4.09
CA SER A 189 26.23 -5.59 4.08
C SER A 189 25.70 -5.92 2.67
N CYS A 190 25.12 -4.94 1.97
CA CYS A 190 24.65 -5.09 0.59
C CYS A 190 25.81 -5.32 -0.41
N ARG A 191 26.97 -4.72 -0.17
CA ARG A 191 28.18 -4.89 -0.99
C ARG A 191 28.70 -6.33 -0.95
N ARG A 192 28.67 -6.97 0.23
CA ARG A 192 29.04 -8.38 0.38
C ARG A 192 28.08 -9.29 -0.37
N LEU A 193 26.77 -9.07 -0.24
CA LEU A 193 25.77 -9.82 -0.98
C LEU A 193 26.00 -9.72 -2.50
N LEU A 194 26.27 -8.50 -3.00
CA LEU A 194 26.57 -8.32 -4.42
C LEU A 194 27.84 -8.98 -4.91
N GLN A 195 28.89 -9.01 -4.10
CA GLN A 195 30.12 -9.72 -4.48
C GLN A 195 29.83 -11.19 -4.74
N HIS A 196 28.97 -11.80 -3.92
CA HIS A 196 28.54 -13.19 -4.12
C HIS A 196 27.56 -13.36 -5.28
N LEU A 197 26.90 -12.30 -5.71
CA LEU A 197 25.93 -12.30 -6.81
C LEU A 197 26.47 -11.70 -8.10
N GLU A 198 27.76 -11.34 -8.17
CA GLU A 198 28.31 -10.62 -9.31
C GLU A 198 28.19 -11.44 -10.60
N GLU A 199 28.53 -12.73 -10.54
CA GLU A 199 28.39 -13.65 -11.66
C GLU A 199 26.92 -13.87 -12.03
N PHE A 200 26.05 -14.01 -11.03
CA PHE A 200 24.61 -14.11 -11.25
C PHE A 200 24.07 -12.88 -11.98
N LEU A 201 24.41 -11.67 -11.54
CA LEU A 201 23.98 -10.42 -12.18
C LEU A 201 24.54 -10.27 -13.59
N LYS A 202 25.78 -10.72 -13.86
CA LYS A 202 26.32 -10.77 -15.24
C LYS A 202 25.52 -11.70 -16.13
N ASN A 203 25.16 -12.88 -15.63
CA ASN A 203 24.35 -13.84 -16.38
C ASN A 203 22.95 -13.29 -16.66
N ILE A 204 22.29 -12.69 -15.65
CA ILE A 204 20.99 -12.04 -15.84
C ILE A 204 21.10 -10.84 -16.79
N SER A 205 22.18 -10.06 -16.72
CA SER A 205 22.40 -8.92 -17.62
C SER A 205 22.46 -9.38 -19.08
N ASN A 206 23.28 -10.39 -19.36
CA ASN A 206 23.39 -10.97 -20.70
C ASN A 206 22.07 -11.58 -21.19
N ALA A 207 21.36 -12.28 -20.31
CA ALA A 207 20.11 -12.97 -20.67
C ALA A 207 18.94 -11.99 -20.89
N SER A 208 18.80 -11.00 -20.00
CA SER A 208 17.70 -10.03 -20.02
C SER A 208 17.92 -8.90 -21.02
N GLY A 209 19.16 -8.64 -21.43
CA GLY A 209 19.55 -7.50 -22.24
C GLY A 209 19.72 -6.19 -21.45
N LEU A 210 19.44 -6.21 -20.14
CA LEU A 210 19.61 -5.04 -19.27
C LEU A 210 21.06 -4.93 -18.80
N SER A 211 21.58 -3.71 -18.69
CA SER A 211 22.87 -3.45 -18.03
C SER A 211 22.84 -3.80 -16.53
N ILE A 212 24.01 -4.02 -15.94
CA ILE A 212 24.12 -4.27 -14.49
C ILE A 212 23.56 -3.09 -13.69
N GLU A 213 23.74 -1.86 -14.17
CA GLU A 213 23.22 -0.64 -13.57
C GLU A 213 21.69 -0.61 -13.59
N GLU A 214 21.07 -0.98 -14.71
CA GLU A 214 19.61 -1.09 -14.83
C GLU A 214 19.04 -2.18 -13.93
N LEU A 215 19.68 -3.36 -13.89
CA LEU A 215 19.31 -4.45 -12.97
C LEU A 215 19.33 -3.98 -11.52
N LYS A 216 20.39 -3.28 -11.12
CA LYS A 216 20.59 -2.75 -9.77
C LYS A 216 19.58 -1.66 -9.39
N ALA A 217 18.98 -0.98 -10.36
CA ALA A 217 18.01 0.08 -10.14
C ALA A 217 16.59 -0.50 -9.94
N ASP A 218 16.06 -1.18 -10.96
CA ASP A 218 14.71 -1.79 -10.97
C ASP A 218 14.61 -3.02 -11.88
N GLY A 219 15.63 -3.31 -12.67
CA GLY A 219 15.61 -4.37 -13.67
C GLY A 219 15.49 -5.77 -13.07
N ILE A 220 15.99 -6.01 -11.85
CA ILE A 220 15.77 -7.29 -11.14
C ILE A 220 14.27 -7.54 -10.91
N TRP A 221 13.57 -6.54 -10.36
CA TRP A 221 12.14 -6.65 -10.10
C TRP A 221 11.36 -6.75 -11.41
N THR A 222 11.71 -5.95 -12.41
CA THR A 222 11.07 -6.00 -13.74
C THR A 222 11.22 -7.38 -14.38
N THR A 223 12.42 -7.95 -14.34
CA THR A 223 12.70 -9.28 -14.90
C THR A 223 11.94 -10.37 -14.14
N TYR A 224 11.92 -10.29 -12.80
CA TYR A 224 11.20 -11.25 -11.97
C TYR A 224 9.69 -11.17 -12.17
N ASP A 225 9.10 -9.98 -12.17
CA ASP A 225 7.65 -9.76 -12.28
C ASP A 225 7.13 -10.28 -13.63
N ALA A 226 7.86 -10.04 -14.72
CA ALA A 226 7.52 -10.57 -16.04
C ALA A 226 7.49 -12.10 -16.06
N LEU A 227 8.61 -12.75 -15.71
CA LEU A 227 8.72 -14.20 -15.65
C LEU A 227 7.70 -14.82 -14.68
N PHE A 228 7.41 -14.17 -13.56
CA PHE A 228 6.41 -14.62 -12.59
C PHE A 228 5.01 -14.61 -13.19
N CYS A 229 4.62 -13.54 -13.88
CA CYS A 229 3.33 -13.49 -14.58
C CYS A 229 3.29 -14.52 -15.70
N GLU A 230 4.32 -14.62 -16.54
CA GLU A 230 4.44 -15.64 -17.59
C GLU A 230 4.27 -17.05 -17.03
N THR A 231 4.90 -17.35 -15.89
CA THR A 231 4.77 -18.65 -15.19
C THR A 231 3.33 -18.94 -14.81
N ILE A 232 2.60 -17.98 -14.23
CA ILE A 232 1.20 -18.14 -13.82
C ILE A 232 0.30 -18.42 -15.02
N HIS A 233 0.61 -17.81 -16.16
CA HIS A 233 -0.18 -17.90 -17.39
C HIS A 233 0.32 -19.00 -18.35
N ASN A 234 1.20 -19.88 -17.88
CA ASN A 234 1.76 -21.01 -18.63
C ASN A 234 2.47 -20.62 -19.94
N TYR A 235 3.08 -19.45 -19.98
CA TYR A 235 3.98 -19.09 -21.07
C TYR A 235 5.28 -19.90 -20.98
N THR A 236 5.84 -20.22 -22.15
CA THR A 236 7.15 -20.85 -22.22
C THR A 236 8.22 -19.87 -21.77
N LEU A 237 8.83 -20.13 -20.62
CA LEU A 237 9.93 -19.32 -20.11
C LEU A 237 11.22 -19.59 -20.89
N PRO A 238 12.14 -18.62 -20.97
CA PRO A 238 13.45 -18.86 -21.56
C PRO A 238 14.26 -19.84 -20.71
N ALA A 239 15.17 -20.61 -21.34
CA ALA A 239 15.90 -21.70 -20.69
C ALA A 239 16.71 -21.29 -19.43
N TRP A 240 17.11 -20.02 -19.33
CA TRP A 240 17.85 -19.49 -18.19
C TRP A 240 16.97 -19.19 -16.96
N ALA A 241 15.65 -19.07 -17.15
CA ALA A 241 14.65 -18.85 -16.09
C ALA A 241 14.32 -20.15 -15.36
N THR A 242 15.35 -20.83 -14.85
CA THR A 242 15.21 -22.04 -14.03
C THR A 242 14.56 -21.73 -12.68
N ALA A 243 14.10 -22.77 -11.97
CA ALA A 243 13.56 -22.61 -10.63
C ALA A 243 14.55 -21.94 -9.65
N GLU A 244 15.84 -22.23 -9.77
CA GLU A 244 16.89 -21.58 -8.96
C GLU A 244 17.03 -20.10 -9.32
N THR A 245 17.05 -19.78 -10.62
CA THR A 245 17.08 -18.39 -11.09
C THR A 245 15.87 -17.60 -10.59
N MET A 246 14.67 -18.17 -10.71
CA MET A 246 13.43 -17.57 -10.24
C MET A 246 13.44 -17.33 -8.72
N ALA A 247 13.95 -18.29 -7.94
CA ALA A 247 14.09 -18.13 -6.50
C ALA A 247 15.05 -17.00 -6.13
N LYS A 248 16.20 -16.88 -6.81
CA LYS A 248 17.17 -15.78 -6.60
C LYS A 248 16.59 -14.43 -7.00
N LEU A 249 15.90 -14.35 -8.14
CA LEU A 249 15.23 -13.13 -8.59
C LEU A 249 14.12 -12.69 -7.64
N SER A 250 13.31 -13.64 -7.15
CA SER A 250 12.29 -13.39 -6.13
C SER A 250 12.92 -12.82 -4.86
N TYR A 251 13.95 -13.48 -4.33
CA TYR A 251 14.62 -13.05 -3.11
C TYR A 251 15.25 -11.66 -3.25
N LEU A 252 15.86 -11.34 -4.39
CA LEU A 252 16.40 -10.01 -4.65
C LEU A 252 15.31 -8.95 -4.82
N SER A 253 14.15 -9.33 -5.35
CA SER A 253 12.97 -8.46 -5.43
C SER A 253 12.42 -8.15 -4.03
N GLU A 254 12.39 -9.12 -3.12
CA GLU A 254 12.01 -8.93 -1.72
C GLU A 254 12.98 -8.00 -0.98
N ILE A 255 14.30 -8.19 -1.16
CA ILE A 255 15.31 -7.25 -0.65
C ILE A 255 15.08 -5.85 -1.21
N SER A 256 14.80 -5.73 -2.51
CA SER A 256 14.55 -4.45 -3.15
C SER A 256 13.35 -3.73 -2.52
N LEU A 257 12.28 -4.46 -2.21
CA LEU A 257 11.12 -3.94 -1.51
C LEU A 257 11.45 -3.53 -0.06
N ALA A 258 12.13 -4.39 0.69
CA ALA A 258 12.57 -4.11 2.06
C ALA A 258 13.50 -2.89 2.14
N ARG A 259 14.33 -2.69 1.11
CA ARG A 259 15.20 -1.53 0.95
C ARG A 259 14.40 -0.23 0.82
N ILE A 260 13.30 -0.26 0.05
CA ILE A 260 12.46 0.91 -0.21
C ILE A 260 11.81 1.44 1.09
N PHE A 261 11.44 0.56 2.02
CA PHE A 261 10.66 0.94 3.20
C PHE A 261 11.40 0.82 4.55
N GLY A 262 12.26 -0.19 4.74
CA GLY A 262 12.78 -0.58 6.06
C GLY A 262 14.28 -0.41 6.24
N ILE A 263 15.09 -1.22 5.54
CA ILE A 263 16.51 -1.54 5.88
C ILE A 263 17.36 -0.37 6.42
N HIS A 264 17.24 0.81 5.81
CA HIS A 264 17.94 2.01 6.26
C HIS A 264 16.94 3.12 6.54
N LYS A 265 17.04 3.77 7.71
CA LYS A 265 16.15 4.87 8.12
C LYS A 265 14.67 4.50 8.03
N GLN A 266 14.30 3.33 8.58
CA GLN A 266 12.94 2.81 8.54
C GLN A 266 11.94 3.82 9.09
N LEU A 267 12.26 4.45 10.22
CA LEU A 267 11.37 5.40 10.89
C LEU A 267 11.05 6.57 9.97
N GLU A 268 12.08 7.24 9.42
CA GLU A 268 11.92 8.38 8.53
C GLU A 268 11.21 7.98 7.23
N LYS A 269 11.53 6.82 6.66
CA LYS A 269 10.81 6.29 5.48
C LYS A 269 9.36 5.99 5.79
N SER A 270 9.07 5.43 6.97
CA SER A 270 7.71 5.11 7.39
C SER A 270 6.89 6.39 7.53
N ARG A 271 7.43 7.43 8.18
CA ARG A 271 6.79 8.75 8.28
C ARG A 271 6.38 9.34 6.93
N LEU A 272 7.23 9.14 5.92
CA LEU A 272 7.04 9.70 4.58
C LEU A 272 6.27 8.80 3.61
N GLN A 273 6.00 7.53 3.98
CA GLN A 273 5.37 6.54 3.12
C GLN A 273 4.20 5.83 3.82
N GLY A 274 4.43 4.66 4.44
CA GLY A 274 3.37 3.84 5.06
C GLY A 274 2.62 4.54 6.19
N GLY A 275 3.29 5.41 6.93
CA GLY A 275 2.75 6.25 8.00
C GLY A 275 1.66 7.22 7.53
N VAL A 276 1.67 7.63 6.25
CA VAL A 276 0.63 8.50 5.68
C VAL A 276 -0.71 7.74 5.58
N LEU A 277 -0.67 6.50 5.11
CA LEU A 277 -1.83 5.62 5.08
C LEU A 277 -2.24 5.24 6.51
N LEU A 278 -1.28 4.91 7.39
CA LEU A 278 -1.58 4.58 8.78
C LEU A 278 -2.29 5.74 9.52
N ASN A 279 -1.86 6.98 9.31
CA ASN A 279 -2.54 8.17 9.84
C ASN A 279 -4.00 8.24 9.36
N THR A 280 -4.23 7.96 8.08
CA THR A 280 -5.58 7.93 7.49
C THR A 280 -6.43 6.82 8.12
N ILE A 281 -5.85 5.65 8.37
CA ILE A 281 -6.51 4.52 9.04
C ILE A 281 -6.90 4.90 10.47
N ILE A 282 -5.97 5.45 11.26
CA ILE A 282 -6.22 5.91 12.64
C ILE A 282 -7.30 6.99 12.66
N LYS A 283 -7.26 7.95 11.73
CA LYS A 283 -8.29 8.99 11.61
C LYS A 283 -9.66 8.41 11.28
N ASN A 284 -9.75 7.42 10.38
CA ASN A 284 -11.02 6.76 10.11
C ASN A 284 -11.55 6.03 11.34
N ILE A 285 -10.71 5.25 12.03
CA ILE A 285 -11.09 4.50 13.24
C ILE A 285 -11.59 5.46 14.33
N THR A 286 -10.83 6.50 14.64
CA THR A 286 -11.19 7.51 15.66
C THR A 286 -12.38 8.38 15.23
N SER A 287 -12.63 8.56 13.92
CA SER A 287 -13.82 9.26 13.43
C SER A 287 -15.12 8.50 13.71
N ILE A 288 -15.07 7.16 13.79
CA ILE A 288 -16.23 6.34 14.20
C ILE A 288 -16.60 6.66 15.65
N LEU A 289 -15.61 6.85 16.51
CA LEU A 289 -15.82 7.15 17.93
C LEU A 289 -16.36 8.56 18.16
N SER A 290 -15.86 9.54 17.41
CA SER A 290 -16.27 10.94 17.54
C SER A 290 -17.60 11.27 16.85
N LYS A 291 -18.14 10.37 16.02
CA LYS A 291 -19.43 10.55 15.33
C LYS A 291 -20.37 9.38 15.64
N PRO A 292 -21.04 9.38 16.81
CA PRO A 292 -21.93 8.29 17.22
C PRO A 292 -23.07 7.99 16.24
N THR A 293 -23.44 8.97 15.42
CA THR A 293 -24.48 8.84 14.37
C THR A 293 -23.97 8.15 13.10
N SER A 294 -22.66 7.96 12.97
CA SER A 294 -22.06 7.28 11.83
C SER A 294 -22.46 5.81 11.82
N LYS A 295 -23.12 5.38 10.74
CA LYS A 295 -23.44 3.96 10.50
C LYS A 295 -22.30 3.20 9.83
N ARG A 296 -21.14 3.83 9.64
CA ARG A 296 -20.02 3.26 8.89
C ARG A 296 -19.45 2.05 9.62
N LYS A 297 -19.53 0.88 8.98
CA LYS A 297 -19.05 -0.40 9.47
C LYS A 297 -17.77 -0.86 8.78
N MET A 298 -17.61 -0.56 7.48
CA MET A 298 -16.47 -1.02 6.70
C MET A 298 -15.89 0.04 5.77
N ILE A 299 -14.56 0.13 5.73
CA ILE A 299 -13.82 0.85 4.69
C ILE A 299 -12.89 -0.13 3.96
N MET A 300 -12.89 -0.06 2.64
CA MET A 300 -12.09 -0.94 1.78
C MET A 300 -11.14 -0.10 0.92
N TYR A 301 -9.86 -0.43 0.96
CA TYR A 301 -8.81 0.20 0.17
C TYR A 301 -8.19 -0.79 -0.82
N SER A 302 -8.53 -0.62 -2.10
CA SER A 302 -7.97 -1.40 -3.21
C SER A 302 -6.69 -0.75 -3.75
N ALA A 303 -5.58 -1.48 -3.67
CA ALA A 303 -4.25 -0.91 -3.83
C ALA A 303 -3.23 -1.93 -4.37
N HIS A 304 -1.96 -1.73 -4.02
CA HIS A 304 -0.82 -2.46 -4.56
C HIS A 304 -0.07 -3.23 -3.46
N ASP A 305 0.80 -4.16 -3.86
CA ASP A 305 1.77 -4.81 -2.98
C ASP A 305 2.61 -3.79 -2.21
N THR A 306 3.10 -2.76 -2.89
CA THR A 306 3.87 -1.67 -2.28
C THR A 306 3.08 -0.90 -1.22
N THR A 307 1.75 -0.83 -1.33
CA THR A 307 0.89 -0.21 -0.30
C THR A 307 0.86 -1.05 0.96
N ILE A 308 0.65 -2.36 0.84
CA ILE A 308 0.66 -3.29 1.97
C ILE A 308 2.04 -3.35 2.61
N ALA A 309 3.10 -3.45 1.80
CA ALA A 309 4.48 -3.51 2.28
C ALA A 309 4.84 -2.24 3.06
N ALA A 310 4.53 -1.05 2.53
CA ALA A 310 4.77 0.22 3.22
C ALA A 310 4.03 0.29 4.57
N LEU A 311 2.74 -0.09 4.58
CA LEU A 311 1.91 -0.08 5.77
C LEU A 311 2.44 -1.06 6.84
N GLN A 312 2.73 -2.30 6.45
CA GLN A 312 3.23 -3.31 7.38
C GLN A 312 4.64 -3.00 7.90
N THR A 313 5.49 -2.36 7.09
CA THR A 313 6.79 -1.86 7.57
C THR A 313 6.63 -0.69 8.55
N ALA A 314 5.70 0.24 8.31
CA ALA A 314 5.41 1.33 9.25
C ALA A 314 4.86 0.82 10.59
N LEU A 315 4.05 -0.24 10.56
CA LEU A 315 3.57 -0.95 11.75
C LEU A 315 4.61 -1.90 12.37
N ASN A 316 5.74 -2.12 11.70
CA ASN A 316 6.76 -3.10 12.08
C ASN A 316 6.22 -4.54 12.26
N VAL A 317 5.32 -4.95 11.37
CA VAL A 317 4.68 -6.29 11.33
C VAL A 317 4.88 -7.03 10.00
N SER A 318 5.75 -6.51 9.13
CA SER A 318 6.05 -7.12 7.83
C SER A 318 6.78 -8.45 8.01
N ASN A 319 6.38 -9.46 7.23
CA ASN A 319 7.07 -10.75 7.18
C ASN A 319 8.24 -10.79 6.17
N GLY A 320 8.57 -9.64 5.56
CA GLY A 320 9.68 -9.50 4.61
C GLY A 320 9.41 -10.05 3.20
N LYS A 321 8.28 -10.73 2.98
CA LYS A 321 7.92 -11.32 1.69
C LYS A 321 7.13 -10.35 0.82
N GLN A 322 7.17 -10.53 -0.50
CA GLN A 322 6.32 -9.75 -1.39
C GLN A 322 4.83 -10.09 -1.14
N PRO A 323 3.96 -9.09 -0.91
CA PRO A 323 2.54 -9.35 -0.73
C PRO A 323 1.93 -10.03 -1.96
N PRO A 324 1.34 -11.24 -1.84
CA PRO A 324 0.81 -11.96 -3.00
C PRO A 324 -0.46 -11.29 -3.57
N TYR A 325 -0.88 -11.69 -4.77
CA TYR A 325 -2.13 -11.22 -5.38
C TYR A 325 -3.33 -11.46 -4.46
N ALA A 326 -4.26 -10.50 -4.43
CA ALA A 326 -5.43 -10.49 -3.55
C ALA A 326 -5.12 -10.65 -2.04
N SER A 327 -3.87 -10.43 -1.62
CA SER A 327 -3.56 -10.36 -0.19
C SER A 327 -4.27 -9.18 0.47
N CYS A 328 -4.71 -9.37 1.71
CA CYS A 328 -5.53 -8.40 2.43
C CYS A 328 -5.01 -8.22 3.86
N HIS A 329 -4.62 -7.00 4.21
CA HIS A 329 -4.38 -6.59 5.58
C HIS A 329 -5.67 -6.03 6.17
N ILE A 330 -6.02 -6.47 7.38
CA ILE A 330 -7.32 -6.27 8.02
C ILE A 330 -7.08 -5.60 9.37
N PHE A 331 -7.80 -4.52 9.65
CA PHE A 331 -7.95 -3.94 10.98
C PHE A 331 -9.39 -4.14 11.44
N GLU A 332 -9.56 -4.67 12.64
CA GLU A 332 -10.85 -4.84 13.30
C GLU A 332 -10.86 -4.06 14.61
N LEU A 333 -11.81 -3.14 14.75
CA LEU A 333 -12.05 -2.39 15.97
C LEU A 333 -13.14 -3.09 16.77
N TYR A 334 -12.78 -3.54 17.95
CA TYR A 334 -13.68 -4.14 18.92
C TYR A 334 -13.97 -3.19 20.07
N ILE A 335 -15.12 -3.37 20.72
CA ILE A 335 -15.41 -2.85 22.05
C ILE A 335 -15.70 -4.03 22.98
N ASP A 336 -15.23 -3.97 24.21
CA ASP A 336 -15.57 -4.95 25.25
C ASP A 336 -16.79 -4.50 26.09
N GLU A 337 -17.19 -5.35 27.04
CA GLU A 337 -18.34 -5.13 27.92
C GLU A 337 -18.20 -3.89 28.82
N ILE A 338 -16.96 -3.48 29.14
CA ILE A 338 -16.66 -2.29 29.95
C ILE A 338 -16.49 -1.02 29.10
N GLY A 339 -16.73 -1.11 27.79
CA GLY A 339 -16.72 0.03 26.87
C GLY A 339 -15.32 0.42 26.36
N GLN A 340 -14.30 -0.41 26.57
CA GLN A 340 -12.94 -0.16 26.09
C GLN A 340 -12.77 -0.67 24.66
N TYR A 341 -12.09 0.15 23.84
CA TYR A 341 -11.84 -0.16 22.45
C TYR A 341 -10.46 -0.81 22.25
N SER A 342 -10.40 -1.81 21.38
CA SER A 342 -9.16 -2.47 20.98
C SER A 342 -9.11 -2.70 19.47
N ILE A 343 -7.90 -2.70 18.91
CA ILE A 343 -7.62 -3.05 17.52
C ILE A 343 -7.00 -4.44 17.46
N GLU A 344 -7.55 -5.29 16.60
CA GLU A 344 -6.94 -6.55 16.18
C GLU A 344 -6.55 -6.44 14.70
N MET A 345 -5.37 -6.95 14.34
CA MET A 345 -4.86 -6.93 12.97
C MET A 345 -4.67 -8.33 12.43
N TYR A 346 -4.98 -8.52 11.15
CA TYR A 346 -4.80 -9.79 10.46
C TYR A 346 -4.23 -9.59 9.07
N TYR A 347 -3.51 -10.59 8.56
CA TYR A 347 -3.01 -10.61 7.19
C TYR A 347 -3.42 -11.91 6.49
N ARG A 348 -4.31 -11.78 5.51
CA ARG A 348 -4.71 -12.87 4.64
C ARG A 348 -3.85 -12.86 3.39
N ASN A 349 -2.81 -13.68 3.38
CA ASN A 349 -1.88 -13.84 2.24
C ASN A 349 -1.84 -15.27 1.70
N ASP A 350 -2.72 -16.15 2.19
CA ASP A 350 -2.94 -17.51 1.71
C ASP A 350 -4.44 -17.78 1.77
N SER A 351 -5.01 -18.31 0.69
CA SER A 351 -6.44 -18.59 0.59
C SER A 351 -6.86 -19.91 1.25
N THR A 352 -5.90 -20.77 1.58
CA THR A 352 -6.12 -22.12 2.13
C THR A 352 -6.20 -22.16 3.65
N VAL A 353 -5.77 -21.08 4.32
CA VAL A 353 -5.76 -20.97 5.78
C VAL A 353 -6.49 -19.72 6.26
N ASN A 354 -6.76 -19.65 7.56
CA ASN A 354 -7.26 -18.44 8.19
C ASN A 354 -6.22 -17.31 8.13
N PRO A 355 -6.64 -16.03 8.12
CA PRO A 355 -5.72 -14.89 8.17
C PRO A 355 -4.77 -14.98 9.35
N TYR A 356 -3.50 -14.71 9.12
CA TYR A 356 -2.48 -14.71 10.15
C TYR A 356 -2.70 -13.51 11.10
N PRO A 357 -2.80 -13.72 12.42
CA PRO A 357 -2.87 -12.61 13.37
C PRO A 357 -1.56 -11.82 13.34
N LEU A 358 -1.67 -10.50 13.41
CA LEU A 358 -0.53 -9.59 13.48
C LEU A 358 -0.57 -8.84 14.81
N THR A 359 0.55 -8.87 15.53
CA THR A 359 0.70 -8.18 16.81
C THR A 359 1.61 -6.98 16.63
N LEU A 360 1.11 -5.79 16.99
CA LEU A 360 1.94 -4.58 17.00
C LEU A 360 3.03 -4.73 18.08
N PRO A 361 4.32 -4.53 17.76
CA PRO A 361 5.39 -4.64 18.74
C PRO A 361 5.15 -3.73 19.96
N GLY A 362 5.28 -4.28 21.17
CA GLY A 362 4.97 -3.59 22.42
C GLY A 362 3.49 -3.62 22.82
N CYS A 363 2.63 -4.31 22.05
CA CYS A 363 1.21 -4.50 22.35
C CYS A 363 0.80 -5.97 22.35
N ASP A 364 -0.44 -6.23 22.79
CA ASP A 364 -1.07 -7.54 22.69
C ASP A 364 -1.76 -7.71 21.32
N ALA A 365 -2.14 -8.93 20.97
CA ALA A 365 -2.86 -9.22 19.72
C ALA A 365 -4.16 -8.39 19.61
N SER A 366 -4.83 -8.17 20.75
CA SER A 366 -5.92 -7.22 20.91
C SER A 366 -5.38 -5.95 21.57
N CYS A 367 -4.84 -5.05 20.77
CA CYS A 367 -4.15 -3.87 21.26
C CYS A 367 -5.14 -2.78 21.70
N PRO A 368 -5.11 -2.30 22.95
CA PRO A 368 -5.96 -1.17 23.37
C PRO A 368 -5.78 0.02 22.43
N LEU A 369 -6.88 0.66 22.01
CA LEU A 369 -6.85 1.66 20.93
C LEU A 369 -5.89 2.82 21.23
N GLN A 370 -5.90 3.34 22.46
CA GLN A 370 -5.00 4.43 22.84
C GLN A 370 -3.53 4.00 22.76
N LYS A 371 -3.22 2.80 23.26
CA LYS A 371 -1.87 2.23 23.19
C LYS A 371 -1.42 2.01 21.74
N PHE A 372 -2.32 1.58 20.85
CA PHE A 372 -2.05 1.48 19.42
C PHE A 372 -1.67 2.84 18.81
N ILE A 373 -2.44 3.89 19.13
CA ILE A 373 -2.16 5.26 18.66
C ILE A 373 -0.80 5.73 19.18
N ASP A 374 -0.50 5.53 20.45
CA ASP A 374 0.75 5.98 21.07
C ASP A 374 1.96 5.26 20.46
N LEU A 375 1.89 3.93 20.32
CA LEU A 375 2.97 3.11 19.74
C LEU A 375 3.22 3.43 18.25
N THR A 376 2.19 3.86 17.52
CA THR A 376 2.32 4.21 16.09
C THR A 376 2.62 5.68 15.85
N SER A 377 2.45 6.55 16.84
CA SER A 377 2.70 7.99 16.72
C SER A 377 4.08 8.37 16.14
N PRO A 378 5.20 7.66 16.42
CA PRO A 378 6.51 8.04 15.86
C PRO A 378 6.59 7.90 14.34
N VAL A 379 5.78 7.03 13.73
CA VAL A 379 5.73 6.85 12.27
C VAL A 379 4.66 7.72 11.60
N ILE A 380 3.91 8.54 12.36
CA ILE A 380 2.91 9.44 11.81
C ILE A 380 3.52 10.81 11.51
N THR A 381 3.30 11.31 10.30
CA THR A 381 3.66 12.66 9.89
C THR A 381 2.53 13.66 10.19
N GLU A 382 2.90 14.81 10.76
CA GLU A 382 1.98 15.93 11.02
C GLU A 382 1.83 16.82 9.78
N ASP A 383 2.95 17.14 9.14
CA ASP A 383 3.02 17.91 7.90
C ASP A 383 3.97 17.23 6.91
N TRP A 384 3.38 16.36 6.10
CA TRP A 384 4.12 15.57 5.12
C TRP A 384 4.84 16.44 4.07
N ILE A 385 4.27 17.59 3.69
CA ILE A 385 4.86 18.49 2.69
C ILE A 385 6.14 19.11 3.26
N LYS A 386 6.06 19.61 4.50
CA LYS A 386 7.21 20.16 5.22
C LYS A 386 8.27 19.10 5.49
N GLU A 387 7.89 17.90 5.93
CA GLU A 387 8.83 16.80 6.18
C GLU A 387 9.50 16.29 4.89
N CYS A 388 8.85 16.47 3.72
CA CYS A 388 9.45 16.24 2.41
C CYS A 388 10.44 17.35 1.98
N GLY A 389 10.63 18.40 2.79
CA GLY A 389 11.50 19.53 2.46
C GLY A 389 10.89 20.52 1.48
N ILE A 390 9.58 20.43 1.21
CA ILE A 390 8.87 21.44 0.43
C ILE A 390 8.48 22.57 1.38
N VAL A 391 9.25 23.66 1.33
CA VAL A 391 8.90 24.90 2.04
C VAL A 391 8.01 25.73 1.12
N ASP A 392 6.77 25.96 1.53
CA ASP A 392 5.87 26.87 0.83
C ASP A 392 6.31 28.31 1.13
N LYS A 393 6.93 28.97 0.15
CA LYS A 393 7.35 30.38 0.29
C LYS A 393 6.20 31.37 0.10
N SER A 394 4.96 30.90 -0.01
CA SER A 394 3.79 31.78 0.01
C SER A 394 3.47 32.34 1.40
N SER A 395 4.06 31.78 2.47
CA SER A 395 3.90 32.27 3.85
C SER A 395 5.07 33.10 4.38
N THR A 396 5.99 33.59 3.54
CA THR A 396 6.76 34.76 3.96
C THR A 396 5.75 35.87 4.18
N GLN A 397 5.55 36.24 5.45
CA GLN A 397 4.92 37.50 5.83
C GLN A 397 5.31 38.57 4.81
N PRO A 398 4.38 39.38 4.29
CA PRO A 398 4.77 40.51 3.47
C PRO A 398 5.84 41.24 4.28
N ARG A 399 7.05 41.36 3.71
CA ARG A 399 8.03 42.36 4.18
C ARG A 399 7.21 43.59 4.46
N ALA A 400 7.26 44.11 5.68
CA ALA A 400 6.50 45.27 6.09
C ALA A 400 6.62 46.32 4.99
N HIS A 401 5.59 46.42 4.14
CA HIS A 401 5.43 47.55 3.28
C HIS A 401 5.11 48.65 4.28
N CYS A 402 6.02 49.61 4.43
CA CYS A 402 5.68 50.89 5.02
C CYS A 402 4.48 51.41 4.23
N GLN A 403 3.28 51.20 4.78
CA GLN A 403 2.06 51.80 4.28
C GLN A 403 2.18 53.29 4.59
N HIS A 404 2.64 54.06 3.61
CA HIS A 404 2.35 55.48 3.60
C HIS A 404 0.92 55.63 3.09
N SER A 405 -0.04 55.62 4.01
CA SER A 405 -1.36 56.21 3.78
C SER A 405 -1.18 57.72 3.66
N PRO A 406 -1.66 58.38 2.59
CA PRO A 406 -1.79 59.83 2.60
C PRO A 406 -2.97 60.18 3.49
N GLU A 407 -2.71 60.49 4.77
CA GLU A 407 -3.68 61.21 5.60
C GLU A 407 -3.76 62.66 5.12
N LEU A 408 -4.91 63.02 4.57
CA LEU A 408 -5.35 64.40 4.41
C LEU A 408 -5.54 65.01 5.81
N THR A 409 -4.49 65.65 6.33
CA THR A 409 -4.58 66.51 7.50
C THR A 409 -4.53 67.97 7.07
N VAL A 410 -5.67 68.64 7.18
CA VAL A 410 -5.75 70.10 7.16
C VAL A 410 -5.41 70.58 8.56
N SER A 411 -4.20 71.09 8.76
CA SER A 411 -3.90 71.95 9.90
C SER A 411 -2.80 72.96 9.55
N THR A 412 -3.13 74.20 9.86
CA THR A 412 -2.38 75.44 9.68
C THR A 412 -1.00 75.46 10.36
N ALA A 413 -0.02 75.98 9.62
CA ALA A 413 1.19 76.73 10.00
C ALA A 413 1.80 76.54 11.40
N GLN A 414 3.04 76.04 11.48
CA GLN A 414 4.26 76.87 11.67
C GLN A 414 5.52 76.00 11.85
N SER A 415 6.65 76.69 11.69
CA SER A 415 8.03 76.32 11.43
C SER A 415 8.80 75.47 12.46
N SER A 416 9.93 74.95 11.95
CA SER A 416 11.19 74.52 12.63
C SER A 416 11.24 73.08 13.12
N LEU A 417 12.33 72.31 13.12
CA LEU A 417 13.67 72.20 12.47
C LEU A 417 14.47 71.24 13.38
N SER A 418 15.43 70.50 12.83
CA SER A 418 16.46 69.65 13.50
C SER A 418 16.05 68.18 13.79
N ALA A 419 16.88 67.14 13.61
CA ALA A 419 18.16 66.97 12.91
C ALA A 419 18.41 65.46 12.64
N GLN A 420 19.25 65.20 11.64
CA GLN A 420 19.74 63.96 10.99
C GLN A 420 20.73 63.12 11.88
N PRO A 421 21.27 61.91 11.49
CA PRO A 421 21.72 61.54 10.13
C PRO A 421 21.70 60.06 9.60
N ARG A 422 21.67 60.05 8.25
CA ARG A 422 22.12 59.15 7.14
C ARG A 422 22.89 57.84 7.38
N ALA A 423 22.58 56.84 6.53
CA ALA A 423 23.47 56.27 5.48
C ALA A 423 22.68 55.30 4.55
N HIS A 424 22.37 55.69 3.30
CA HIS A 424 22.95 55.26 2.00
C HIS A 424 22.66 53.83 1.50
N CYS A 425 21.81 53.74 0.46
CA CYS A 425 21.75 52.64 -0.52
C CYS A 425 21.80 53.24 -1.93
N GLN A 426 22.53 52.59 -2.85
CA GLN A 426 22.78 53.05 -4.22
C GLN A 426 22.19 52.08 -5.27
N HIS A 427 21.63 52.70 -6.31
CA HIS A 427 21.39 52.26 -7.69
C HIS A 427 20.33 51.18 -8.04
N SER A 428 19.26 51.68 -8.67
CA SER A 428 18.40 51.00 -9.65
C SER A 428 18.94 51.18 -11.08
N PRO A 429 18.40 50.44 -12.06
CA PRO A 429 18.03 51.04 -13.33
C PRO A 429 16.51 51.03 -13.56
N GLU A 430 16.02 52.15 -14.09
CA GLU A 430 14.66 52.39 -14.54
C GLU A 430 14.29 51.53 -15.75
N LEU A 431 13.02 51.11 -15.84
CA LEU A 431 12.38 50.74 -17.10
C LEU A 431 10.96 51.31 -17.13
N THR A 432 10.74 52.10 -18.18
CA THR A 432 9.57 52.90 -18.54
C THR A 432 8.37 52.01 -18.91
N VAL A 433 7.18 52.37 -18.43
CA VAL A 433 5.91 51.73 -18.78
C VAL A 433 5.34 52.42 -20.03
N SER A 434 5.03 51.64 -21.07
CA SER A 434 4.12 52.06 -22.13
C SER A 434 2.78 51.37 -21.93
N THR A 435 1.71 52.16 -22.00
CA THR A 435 0.31 51.74 -21.86
C THR A 435 -0.27 51.41 -23.23
N ALA A 436 -0.98 50.29 -23.33
CA ALA A 436 -1.99 50.07 -24.35
C ALA A 436 -3.15 49.28 -23.74
N GLN A 437 -4.33 49.91 -23.75
CA GLN A 437 -5.62 49.31 -23.42
C GLN A 437 -6.22 48.60 -24.65
N SER A 438 -6.87 47.46 -24.44
CA SER A 438 -8.11 47.03 -25.11
C SER A 438 -8.46 45.62 -24.59
N SER A 439 -9.48 45.51 -23.73
CA SER A 439 -10.88 45.23 -24.06
C SER A 439 -11.15 43.77 -24.48
N LEU A 440 -11.90 43.11 -23.61
CA LEU A 440 -12.47 41.77 -23.73
C LEU A 440 -13.31 41.57 -24.99
N SER A 441 -13.27 40.37 -25.57
CA SER A 441 -14.44 39.74 -26.19
C SER A 441 -14.38 38.22 -26.04
N PHE A 442 -15.51 37.66 -25.59
CA PHE A 442 -15.81 36.23 -25.54
C PHE A 442 -16.50 35.84 -26.86
N SER A 443 -16.19 34.66 -27.40
CA SER A 443 -17.10 33.90 -28.26
C SER A 443 -16.81 32.40 -28.12
N PRO A 444 -17.85 31.55 -27.99
CA PRO A 444 -17.73 30.10 -27.88
C PRO A 444 -17.92 29.44 -29.26
N GLU A 445 -17.19 28.37 -29.57
CA GLU A 445 -17.63 27.44 -30.62
C GLU A 445 -17.01 26.04 -30.45
N LEU A 446 -17.91 25.05 -30.37
CA LEU A 446 -17.68 23.61 -30.54
C LEU A 446 -17.66 23.29 -32.03
N PRO A 447 -17.11 22.12 -32.42
CA PRO A 447 -17.89 21.27 -33.31
C PRO A 447 -18.05 19.82 -32.82
N LEU A 448 -19.27 19.35 -33.04
CA LEU A 448 -19.74 17.97 -33.01
C LEU A 448 -19.04 17.15 -34.11
N LEU A 449 -18.69 15.89 -33.79
CA LEU A 449 -18.44 14.84 -34.77
C LEU A 449 -19.42 13.68 -34.52
N SER A 450 -20.19 13.37 -35.56
CA SER A 450 -21.14 12.26 -35.65
C SER A 450 -20.45 10.92 -35.94
N PRO A 451 -21.01 9.77 -35.51
CA PRO A 451 -20.45 8.45 -35.78
C PRO A 451 -20.94 7.88 -37.11
N SER A 452 -20.03 7.32 -37.91
CA SER A 452 -20.34 6.49 -39.07
C SER A 452 -20.38 5.01 -38.68
N SER A 453 -21.43 4.36 -39.16
CA SER A 453 -21.78 2.95 -39.08
C SER A 453 -20.80 2.04 -39.83
N LEU A 454 -20.46 0.89 -39.23
CA LEU A 454 -20.13 -0.33 -39.97
C LEU A 454 -20.69 -1.53 -39.20
N SER A 455 -21.66 -2.18 -39.85
CA SER A 455 -22.24 -3.47 -39.51
C SER A 455 -21.31 -4.59 -39.97
N ALA A 456 -21.13 -5.59 -39.11
CA ALA A 456 -20.78 -6.95 -39.55
C ALA A 456 -21.39 -7.95 -38.57
N GLN A 457 -22.39 -8.66 -39.05
CA GLN A 457 -22.96 -9.86 -38.44
C GLN A 457 -21.94 -11.00 -38.53
N SER A 458 -21.76 -11.76 -37.46
CA SER A 458 -21.64 -13.23 -37.58
C SER A 458 -22.12 -13.90 -36.29
N SER A 459 -23.16 -14.71 -36.47
CA SER A 459 -23.68 -15.71 -35.55
C SER A 459 -22.85 -16.99 -35.65
N LEU A 460 -22.70 -17.72 -34.52
CA LEU A 460 -22.69 -19.19 -34.35
C LEU A 460 -22.08 -19.48 -32.96
N SER A 461 -22.90 -19.76 -31.94
CA SER A 461 -23.41 -21.08 -31.51
C SER A 461 -22.51 -21.78 -30.49
N SER A 462 -23.14 -22.02 -29.34
CA SER A 462 -22.83 -22.93 -28.24
C SER A 462 -22.08 -24.22 -28.57
N THR A 463 -21.17 -24.62 -27.69
CA THR A 463 -21.23 -25.91 -26.97
C THR A 463 -20.39 -25.83 -25.69
N ALA A 464 -21.03 -26.14 -24.57
CA ALA A 464 -20.36 -26.53 -23.34
C ALA A 464 -19.84 -27.97 -23.52
N ASP A 465 -18.66 -28.27 -22.98
CA ASP A 465 -18.43 -29.58 -22.36
C ASP A 465 -17.28 -29.53 -21.36
N SER A 466 -17.57 -30.18 -20.24
CA SER A 466 -16.72 -30.49 -19.10
C SER A 466 -15.48 -31.29 -19.45
N LEU A 467 -14.35 -31.05 -18.78
CA LEU A 467 -13.39 -32.11 -18.44
C LEU A 467 -12.57 -31.72 -17.20
N SER A 468 -12.72 -32.56 -16.19
CA SER A 468 -12.03 -32.58 -14.91
C SER A 468 -10.75 -33.41 -14.94
N ALA A 469 -9.84 -33.08 -14.02
CA ALA A 469 -8.85 -33.93 -13.36
C ALA A 469 -7.52 -34.24 -14.06
N GLY A 470 -6.42 -33.99 -13.32
CA GLY A 470 -5.07 -34.43 -13.65
C GLY A 470 -3.96 -33.72 -12.88
N LYS A 471 -4.00 -33.72 -11.54
CA LYS A 471 -2.83 -33.37 -10.69
C LYS A 471 -2.07 -34.65 -10.35
N ALA A 472 -0.77 -34.69 -10.66
CA ALA A 472 0.19 -35.65 -10.10
C ALA A 472 1.36 -34.88 -9.45
N PRO A 473 1.88 -35.32 -8.28
CA PRO A 473 2.86 -34.56 -7.50
C PRO A 473 4.31 -34.88 -7.91
N LEU A 474 5.16 -33.84 -7.93
CA LEU A 474 6.62 -33.98 -8.06
C LEU A 474 7.24 -34.42 -6.72
N SER A 475 8.18 -35.36 -6.82
CA SER A 475 8.84 -36.13 -5.76
C SER A 475 9.81 -35.33 -4.88
N SER A 476 9.94 -35.78 -3.62
CA SER A 476 10.59 -35.18 -2.45
C SER A 476 12.13 -35.21 -2.40
N THR A 477 12.84 -35.37 -3.51
CA THR A 477 14.31 -35.55 -3.48
C THR A 477 15.10 -34.30 -3.88
N THR A 478 14.44 -33.25 -4.38
CA THR A 478 15.07 -31.96 -4.75
C THR A 478 15.04 -30.90 -3.64
N GLN A 479 14.37 -31.17 -2.50
CA GLN A 479 14.25 -30.19 -1.41
C GLN A 479 15.49 -30.06 -0.52
N ASN A 480 16.34 -31.09 -0.45
CA ASN A 480 17.46 -31.10 0.50
C ASN A 480 18.70 -30.30 0.04
N SER A 481 18.90 -30.10 -1.28
CA SER A 481 20.01 -29.25 -1.77
C SER A 481 19.61 -27.77 -1.90
N LEU A 482 18.33 -27.46 -2.13
CA LEU A 482 17.80 -26.09 -2.16
C LEU A 482 17.75 -25.45 -0.76
N SER A 483 17.62 -26.26 0.29
CA SER A 483 17.62 -25.83 1.69
C SER A 483 18.93 -25.14 2.12
N SER A 484 20.09 -25.70 1.75
CA SER A 484 21.38 -25.22 2.25
C SER A 484 21.81 -23.89 1.61
N THR A 485 21.55 -23.70 0.32
CA THR A 485 21.85 -22.44 -0.39
C THR A 485 20.87 -21.33 -0.01
N ALA A 486 19.58 -21.65 0.16
CA ALA A 486 18.58 -20.69 0.65
C ALA A 486 18.86 -20.29 2.10
N GLN A 487 19.28 -21.21 2.97
CA GLN A 487 19.68 -20.92 4.35
C GLN A 487 20.92 -20.04 4.44
N ALA A 488 21.94 -20.25 3.58
CA ALA A 488 23.13 -19.40 3.53
C ALA A 488 22.79 -17.96 3.11
N LEU A 489 21.90 -17.79 2.13
CA LEU A 489 21.38 -16.47 1.74
C LEU A 489 20.53 -15.83 2.86
N HIS A 490 19.71 -16.62 3.56
CA HIS A 490 18.88 -16.15 4.67
C HIS A 490 19.72 -15.67 5.87
N GLN A 491 20.80 -16.37 6.21
CA GLN A 491 21.72 -16.00 7.29
C GLN A 491 22.50 -14.71 6.98
N HIS A 492 22.90 -14.49 5.73
CA HIS A 492 23.54 -13.22 5.32
C HIS A 492 22.55 -12.05 5.21
N SER A 493 21.27 -12.32 4.93
CA SER A 493 20.17 -11.35 4.95
C SER A 493 19.90 -10.77 6.34
N ALA A 494 19.96 -11.60 7.38
CA ALA A 494 19.78 -11.17 8.76
C ALA A 494 20.79 -10.06 9.11
N HIS A 495 22.02 -10.14 8.57
CA HIS A 495 23.04 -9.09 8.70
C HIS A 495 22.82 -7.83 7.84
N CYS A 496 22.02 -7.90 6.77
CA CYS A 496 21.55 -6.70 6.06
C CYS A 496 20.40 -6.00 6.81
N ALA A 497 19.54 -6.76 7.49
CA ALA A 497 18.35 -6.26 8.18
C ALA A 497 18.60 -5.87 9.65
N GLN A 498 19.62 -6.43 10.31
CA GLN A 498 19.94 -6.18 11.73
C GLN A 498 21.17 -5.27 11.87
N HIS A 499 20.96 -3.96 11.76
CA HIS A 499 21.80 -2.96 12.43
C HIS A 499 20.93 -1.73 12.73
N SER A 500 20.05 -1.86 13.72
CA SER A 500 19.70 -0.74 14.60
C SER A 500 20.79 -0.67 15.68
N PRO A 501 21.35 0.50 16.00
CA PRO A 501 22.25 0.60 17.14
C PRO A 501 21.48 0.37 18.43
N GLU A 502 21.93 -0.61 19.21
CA GLU A 502 21.66 -0.67 20.65
C GLU A 502 22.16 0.64 21.27
N LEU A 503 21.22 1.46 21.78
CA LEU A 503 21.55 2.47 22.77
C LEU A 503 21.52 1.78 24.13
N THR A 504 22.69 1.27 24.54
CA THR A 504 22.99 0.95 25.92
C THR A 504 23.20 2.24 26.73
N GLN A 505 22.46 2.31 27.83
CA GLN A 505 22.48 3.27 28.97
C GLN A 505 21.96 4.68 28.73
#